data_AF-A0A5D0UMZ2-F1
#
_entry.id   AF-A0A5D0UMZ2-F1
#
_cell.length_a   1.000
_cell.length_b   1.000
_cell.length_c   1.000
_cell.angle_alpha   90.00
_cell.angle_beta   90.00
_cell.angle_gamma   90.00
#
_symmetry.space_group_name_H-M   'P 1'
#
loop_
_entity.id
_entity.type
_entity.pdbx_description
1 polymer ?
#
loop_
_entity_poly.entity_id
_entity_poly.type
_entity_poly.pdbx_seq_one_letter_code
_entity_poly.pdbx_strand_id
1 'polypeptide(L)'
;MAVRPDGRAGGGDRAAQPPRRDRGTRRAPARRNGTPVTLSAERQAASGIATLDDLREHLQWAIELEHATLPPYLCALYSLDPERNPEAVELVAGVFIEEMLHLALAANLLNAVGGRPRLDIPRMLPAHPRPLPHGDRSLELSLLPFGEEALDMFLRLERPAPPGAPPEAEDYETIGQFYDAIEVGLRRLCDTLGERAVFGGDPARQVHGGHFRHTGGRLIAVTDLASALAALEEIVEEGEGTSRGEVWDGDRDVHHPERDEVAHYYRFQELRIGRRYQRGDTPESGPTGGAIGVDFEGALPMRRNPRLADHPKGSAIRTAQDEFNHTYCAVLHLLEQAFNGSPRMLAVATGTMYGLKAQAQALMRMPDGEGTTAGPTFEYVDPELRRWSVGDRKRIVVLRNGPYLVYGGVPLRRKRKIVSAENDALTWKTDEDIPTEGTYALCRCGGSGSKPFCDGTHAVNGFDGTESADVRPYSELQHVHDGVGISAQRVGELCIHAAFCIGRTRPIAKMLDDTADSDVRSNIMGRIDHCPSGSYSYALERGGETIEPDLPQAVSVLEEEGGLASALWVTGGVPVLRADGEPLETRNRMTLCRCGHSSGKPLCDGTHREIGFREEPTTEGAGS
;
A
#
# COMPACT_ATOMS: atom_id res chain seq x y z
N MET A 1 54.90 8.95 -61.27
CA MET A 1 54.43 10.35 -61.16
C MET A 1 53.72 10.45 -59.81
N ALA A 2 54.20 11.24 -58.85
CA ALA A 2 54.18 12.72 -58.76
C ALA A 2 52.81 13.21 -58.24
N VAL A 3 52.69 14.14 -57.27
CA VAL A 3 53.72 14.95 -56.58
C VAL A 3 53.27 15.38 -55.15
N ARG A 4 54.23 15.70 -54.27
CA ARG A 4 54.13 16.52 -53.03
C ARG A 4 54.98 17.81 -53.24
N PRO A 5 54.92 18.90 -52.44
CA PRO A 5 54.38 19.10 -51.07
C PRO A 5 53.40 20.32 -51.02
N ASP A 6 53.13 21.12 -49.97
CA ASP A 6 53.42 21.21 -48.51
C ASP A 6 52.25 22.04 -47.86
N GLY A 7 52.19 22.48 -46.59
CA GLY A 7 53.07 22.31 -45.41
C GLY A 7 52.92 23.43 -44.37
N ARG A 8 53.07 23.08 -43.07
CA ARG A 8 53.08 23.96 -41.85
C ARG A 8 51.75 24.68 -41.53
N ALA A 9 51.39 24.98 -40.27
CA ALA A 9 51.70 24.48 -38.92
C ALA A 9 50.65 25.09 -37.94
N GLY A 10 50.37 24.61 -36.73
CA GLY A 10 50.84 23.45 -35.95
C GLY A 10 50.32 23.53 -34.49
N GLY A 11 50.70 22.57 -33.63
CA GLY A 11 50.41 22.59 -32.18
C GLY A 11 49.14 21.84 -31.74
N GLY A 12 49.24 21.05 -30.67
CA GLY A 12 48.13 20.28 -30.06
C GLY A 12 48.53 18.85 -29.70
N ASP A 13 48.73 18.58 -28.41
CA ASP A 13 49.25 17.29 -27.92
C ASP A 13 48.27 16.11 -28.01
N ARG A 14 48.82 14.92 -28.31
CA ARG A 14 48.12 13.64 -28.13
C ARG A 14 48.43 13.07 -26.75
N ALA A 15 47.65 13.46 -25.75
CA ALA A 15 47.71 12.83 -24.44
C ALA A 15 47.37 11.32 -24.54
N ALA A 16 48.17 10.48 -23.90
CA ALA A 16 47.97 9.02 -23.90
C ALA A 16 46.79 8.60 -23.00
N GLN A 17 46.16 7.47 -23.33
CA GLN A 17 45.14 6.86 -22.47
C GLN A 17 45.77 6.42 -21.14
N PRO A 18 45.22 6.81 -19.98
CA PRO A 18 45.70 6.33 -18.69
C PRO A 18 45.37 4.83 -18.51
N PRO A 19 46.20 4.07 -17.77
CA PRO A 19 45.99 2.64 -17.58
C PRO A 19 44.71 2.37 -16.77
N ARG A 20 44.02 1.26 -17.09
CA ARG A 20 42.90 0.76 -16.28
C ARG A 20 43.40 0.48 -14.86
N ARG A 21 43.00 1.31 -13.89
CA ARG A 21 43.18 0.99 -12.47
C ARG A 21 42.25 -0.17 -12.13
N ASP A 22 42.85 -1.31 -11.84
CA ASP A 22 42.19 -2.41 -11.17
C ASP A 22 41.53 -1.90 -9.88
N ARG A 23 40.20 -2.04 -9.78
CA ARG A 23 39.46 -1.70 -8.56
C ARG A 23 39.61 -2.86 -7.59
N GLY A 24 40.79 -2.94 -6.99
CA GLY A 24 41.19 -4.03 -6.10
C GLY A 24 40.09 -4.36 -5.09
N THR A 25 39.74 -5.63 -5.01
CA THR A 25 38.70 -6.16 -4.11
C THR A 25 38.95 -5.66 -2.70
N ARG A 26 38.02 -4.86 -2.15
CA ARG A 26 38.07 -4.45 -0.74
C ARG A 26 38.05 -5.72 0.10
N ARG A 27 39.18 -6.00 0.78
CA ARG A 27 39.28 -7.05 1.79
C ARG A 27 38.15 -6.84 2.79
N ALA A 28 37.36 -7.88 3.06
CA ALA A 28 36.40 -7.84 4.15
C ALA A 28 37.12 -7.45 5.46
N PRO A 29 36.50 -6.64 6.33
CA PRO A 29 37.07 -6.37 7.64
C PRO A 29 37.30 -7.69 8.38
N ALA A 30 38.42 -7.79 9.10
CA ALA A 30 38.73 -9.00 9.85
C ALA A 30 37.63 -9.24 10.89
N ARG A 31 37.02 -10.44 10.89
CA ARG A 31 36.06 -10.85 11.92
C ARG A 31 36.69 -10.63 13.28
N ARG A 32 36.20 -9.66 14.05
CA ARG A 32 36.38 -9.67 15.50
C ARG A 32 35.62 -10.91 15.99
N ASN A 33 36.34 -11.89 16.51
CA ASN A 33 35.71 -12.98 17.26
C ASN A 33 35.19 -12.36 18.56
N GLY A 34 33.93 -11.91 18.55
CA GLY A 34 33.23 -11.53 19.77
C GLY A 34 33.15 -12.74 20.68
N THR A 35 33.75 -12.65 21.86
CA THR A 35 33.44 -13.56 22.96
C THR A 35 31.93 -13.49 23.23
N PRO A 36 31.22 -14.60 23.51
CA PRO A 36 29.82 -14.53 23.90
C PRO A 36 29.67 -13.64 25.13
N VAL A 37 29.00 -12.48 24.96
CA VAL A 37 28.73 -11.55 26.05
C VAL A 37 27.52 -12.08 26.79
N THR A 38 27.75 -12.97 27.76
CA THR A 38 26.74 -13.37 28.73
C THR A 38 26.33 -12.14 29.54
N LEU A 39 25.16 -11.58 29.23
CA LEU A 39 24.54 -10.50 29.98
C LEU A 39 24.42 -10.86 31.46
N SER A 40 24.49 -9.87 32.35
CA SER A 40 24.32 -10.13 33.78
C SER A 40 22.91 -10.64 34.07
N ALA A 41 22.78 -11.54 35.05
CA ALA A 41 21.49 -12.07 35.49
C ALA A 41 20.53 -10.95 35.95
N GLU A 42 21.07 -9.83 36.41
CA GLU A 42 20.32 -8.62 36.78
C GLU A 42 19.68 -7.96 35.55
N ARG A 43 20.42 -7.76 34.43
CA ARG A 43 19.84 -7.28 33.16
C ARG A 43 18.81 -8.26 32.60
N GLN A 44 19.05 -9.57 32.70
CA GLN A 44 18.10 -10.60 32.25
C GLN A 44 16.82 -10.67 33.10
N ALA A 45 16.86 -10.24 34.37
CA ALA A 45 15.70 -10.16 35.25
C ALA A 45 14.91 -8.86 35.08
N ALA A 46 15.59 -7.75 34.76
CA ALA A 46 14.95 -6.45 34.54
C ALA A 46 14.09 -6.40 33.27
N SER A 47 14.47 -7.12 32.21
CA SER A 47 13.86 -6.98 30.87
C SER A 47 12.41 -7.47 30.72
N GLY A 48 11.75 -7.96 31.79
CA GLY A 48 10.37 -8.47 31.78
C GLY A 48 10.16 -9.79 31.01
N ILE A 49 10.51 -9.78 29.73
CA ILE A 49 10.36 -10.84 28.73
C ILE A 49 11.11 -12.11 29.17
N ALA A 50 10.34 -13.15 29.48
CA ALA A 50 10.81 -14.47 29.94
C ALA A 50 10.34 -15.64 29.06
N THR A 51 9.26 -15.46 28.28
CA THR A 51 8.70 -16.46 27.37
C THR A 51 8.55 -15.94 25.93
N LEU A 52 8.29 -16.85 24.98
CA LEU A 52 8.00 -16.48 23.59
C LEU A 52 6.68 -15.72 23.43
N ASP A 53 5.71 -15.91 24.33
CA ASP A 53 4.44 -15.19 24.26
C ASP A 53 4.58 -13.79 24.84
N ASP A 54 5.39 -13.60 25.89
CA ASP A 54 5.81 -12.27 26.37
C ASP A 54 6.50 -11.50 25.23
N LEU A 55 7.46 -12.13 24.53
CA LEU A 55 8.18 -11.50 23.41
C LEU A 55 7.24 -11.13 22.26
N ARG A 56 6.24 -11.97 21.95
CA ARG A 56 5.21 -11.65 20.93
C ARG A 56 4.31 -10.50 21.35
N GLU A 57 4.00 -10.39 22.64
CA GLU A 57 3.24 -9.25 23.18
C GLU A 57 4.05 -7.95 23.07
N HIS A 58 5.31 -7.94 23.50
CA HIS A 58 6.17 -6.75 23.43
C HIS A 58 6.51 -6.36 21.97
N LEU A 59 6.65 -7.32 21.04
CA LEU A 59 6.78 -7.02 19.61
C LEU A 59 5.46 -6.53 18.97
N GLN A 60 4.30 -6.82 19.55
CA GLN A 60 3.03 -6.17 19.19
C GLN A 60 2.90 -4.78 19.84
N TRP A 61 3.49 -4.56 21.01
CA TRP A 61 3.60 -3.24 21.64
C TRP A 61 4.53 -2.31 20.87
N ALA A 62 5.63 -2.83 20.30
CA ALA A 62 6.47 -2.12 19.34
C ALA A 62 5.65 -1.62 18.14
N ILE A 63 4.86 -2.49 17.51
CA ILE A 63 3.94 -2.12 16.42
C ILE A 63 2.90 -1.07 16.86
N GLU A 64 2.48 -1.08 18.13
CA GLU A 64 1.58 -0.06 18.71
C GLU A 64 2.30 1.27 19.02
N LEU A 65 3.60 1.25 19.28
CA LEU A 65 4.48 2.38 19.53
C LEU A 65 4.83 3.12 18.23
N GLU A 66 5.45 2.45 17.26
CA GLU A 66 5.81 3.03 15.95
C GLU A 66 4.56 3.61 15.27
N HIS A 67 3.42 2.91 15.34
CA HIS A 67 2.17 3.44 14.81
C HIS A 67 1.64 4.67 15.56
N ALA A 68 1.92 4.84 16.85
CA ALA A 68 1.41 5.97 17.64
C ALA A 68 2.08 7.31 17.29
N THR A 69 3.27 7.29 16.72
CA THR A 69 4.00 8.49 16.28
C THR A 69 3.45 9.04 14.94
N LEU A 70 2.96 8.15 14.08
CA LEU A 70 2.53 8.49 12.71
C LEU A 70 1.39 9.53 12.66
N PRO A 71 0.29 9.45 13.44
CA PRO A 71 -0.77 10.46 13.37
C PRO A 71 -0.30 11.87 13.79
N PRO A 72 0.45 12.07 14.89
CA PRO A 72 1.15 13.33 15.18
C PRO A 72 2.03 13.84 14.03
N TYR A 73 2.90 13.00 13.46
CA TYR A 73 3.79 13.40 12.37
C TYR A 73 3.03 13.78 11.09
N LEU A 74 1.98 13.02 10.72
CA LEU A 74 1.11 13.32 9.58
C LEU A 74 0.35 14.65 9.77
N CYS A 75 -0.11 14.95 10.98
CA CYS A 75 -0.76 16.23 11.30
C CYS A 75 0.19 17.41 11.09
N ALA A 76 1.43 17.33 11.61
CA ALA A 76 2.41 18.38 11.40
C ALA A 76 2.80 18.49 9.91
N LEU A 77 3.21 17.39 9.29
CA LEU A 77 3.69 17.33 7.91
C LEU A 77 2.67 17.86 6.88
N TYR A 78 1.38 17.56 7.05
CA TYR A 78 0.36 18.00 6.09
C TYR A 78 -0.17 19.40 6.36
N SER A 79 0.08 19.97 7.54
CA SER A 79 -0.18 21.38 7.83
C SER A 79 0.88 22.32 7.24
N LEU A 80 2.10 21.83 6.96
CA LEU A 80 3.19 22.63 6.40
C LEU A 80 2.92 23.10 4.97
N ASP A 81 3.24 24.36 4.70
CA ASP A 81 3.38 24.93 3.35
C ASP A 81 4.80 24.64 2.78
N PRO A 82 4.95 23.84 1.71
CA PRO A 82 6.26 23.53 1.12
C PRO A 82 6.99 24.71 0.47
N GLU A 83 6.30 25.82 0.13
CA GLU A 83 6.96 27.01 -0.42
C GLU A 83 7.57 27.88 0.69
N ARG A 84 6.97 27.86 1.90
CA ARG A 84 7.47 28.61 3.07
C ARG A 84 8.42 27.78 3.95
N ASN A 85 8.22 26.48 4.03
CA ASN A 85 8.94 25.56 4.92
C ASN A 85 9.49 24.31 4.19
N PRO A 86 10.24 24.43 3.08
CA PRO A 86 10.75 23.27 2.34
C PRO A 86 11.59 22.34 3.22
N GLU A 87 12.48 22.90 4.05
CA GLU A 87 13.38 22.16 4.95
C GLU A 87 12.61 21.34 6.00
N ALA A 88 11.55 21.91 6.60
CA ALA A 88 10.73 21.17 7.56
C ALA A 88 9.81 20.13 6.87
N VAL A 89 9.37 20.37 5.62
CA VAL A 89 8.62 19.37 4.85
C VAL A 89 9.50 18.18 4.49
N GLU A 90 10.74 18.42 4.09
CA GLU A 90 11.71 17.36 3.78
C GLU A 90 12.04 16.54 5.04
N LEU A 91 12.41 17.20 6.13
CA LEU A 91 12.81 16.56 7.38
C LEU A 91 11.69 15.77 8.07
N VAL A 92 10.49 16.35 8.19
CA VAL A 92 9.34 15.65 8.82
C VAL A 92 8.79 14.56 7.89
N ALA A 93 9.01 14.64 6.57
CA ALA A 93 8.73 13.54 5.66
C ALA A 93 9.73 12.39 5.78
N GLY A 94 11.02 12.67 6.00
CA GLY A 94 12.06 11.67 6.27
C GLY A 94 11.67 10.81 7.46
N VAL A 95 11.56 11.43 8.64
CA VAL A 95 11.19 10.76 9.91
C VAL A 95 9.88 9.96 9.76
N PHE A 96 8.84 10.52 9.11
CA PHE A 96 7.60 9.77 8.90
C PHE A 96 7.78 8.48 8.06
N ILE A 97 8.74 8.45 7.12
CA ILE A 97 9.01 7.27 6.29
C ILE A 97 9.89 6.26 7.06
N GLU A 98 10.78 6.74 7.93
CA GLU A 98 11.63 5.94 8.82
C GLU A 98 10.77 5.26 9.91
N GLU A 99 9.84 5.98 10.55
CA GLU A 99 8.82 5.39 11.45
C GLU A 99 7.92 4.35 10.74
N MET A 100 7.62 4.55 9.45
CA MET A 100 6.92 3.56 8.62
C MET A 100 7.79 2.33 8.28
N LEU A 101 9.12 2.47 8.30
CA LEU A 101 10.09 1.38 8.19
C LEU A 101 10.21 0.65 9.53
N HIS A 102 10.30 1.35 10.67
CA HIS A 102 10.30 0.78 12.01
C HIS A 102 9.07 -0.12 12.25
N LEU A 103 7.88 0.39 11.90
CA LEU A 103 6.63 -0.38 11.94
C LEU A 103 6.71 -1.69 11.13
N ALA A 104 7.42 -1.68 10.00
CA ALA A 104 7.63 -2.86 9.15
C ALA A 104 8.72 -3.82 9.69
N LEU A 105 9.77 -3.29 10.32
CA LEU A 105 10.80 -4.08 11.00
C LEU A 105 10.23 -4.78 12.24
N ALA A 106 9.47 -4.08 13.09
CA ALA A 106 8.73 -4.66 14.21
C ALA A 106 7.73 -5.74 13.76
N ALA A 107 7.05 -5.53 12.63
CA ALA A 107 6.19 -6.53 12.01
C ALA A 107 6.96 -7.77 11.49
N ASN A 108 8.15 -7.58 10.90
CA ASN A 108 9.02 -8.68 10.49
C ASN A 108 9.56 -9.47 11.70
N LEU A 109 9.99 -8.80 12.76
CA LEU A 109 10.40 -9.41 14.04
C LEU A 109 9.27 -10.28 14.63
N LEU A 110 8.05 -9.73 14.77
CA LEU A 110 6.90 -10.45 15.33
C LEU A 110 6.53 -11.70 14.50
N ASN A 111 6.57 -11.60 13.17
CA ASN A 111 6.36 -12.74 12.27
C ASN A 111 7.43 -13.81 12.43
N ALA A 112 8.71 -13.42 12.55
CA ALA A 112 9.83 -14.34 12.64
C ALA A 112 9.79 -15.20 13.92
N VAL A 113 9.26 -14.65 15.03
CA VAL A 113 9.02 -15.42 16.27
C VAL A 113 7.68 -16.16 16.29
N GLY A 114 7.02 -16.31 15.13
CA GLY A 114 5.77 -17.06 14.96
C GLY A 114 4.50 -16.34 15.41
N GLY A 115 4.59 -15.04 15.70
CA GLY A 115 3.43 -14.19 15.94
C GLY A 115 2.68 -13.81 14.65
N ARG A 116 1.79 -12.83 14.79
CA ARG A 116 1.05 -12.18 13.69
C ARG A 116 0.81 -10.72 14.05
N PRO A 117 1.38 -9.76 13.30
CA PRO A 117 1.04 -8.34 13.42
C PRO A 117 -0.47 -8.10 13.35
N ARG A 118 -0.99 -7.25 14.23
CA ARG A 118 -2.34 -6.68 14.13
C ARG A 118 -2.23 -5.17 14.11
N LEU A 119 -2.88 -4.56 13.12
CA LEU A 119 -2.97 -3.12 12.92
C LEU A 119 -4.43 -2.68 12.73
N ASP A 120 -5.32 -3.57 12.28
CA ASP A 120 -6.73 -3.28 12.04
C ASP A 120 -7.59 -3.55 13.28
N ILE A 121 -7.20 -2.98 14.43
CA ILE A 121 -7.87 -3.17 15.73
C ILE A 121 -8.07 -1.84 16.48
N PRO A 122 -9.13 -1.69 17.31
CA PRO A 122 -9.41 -0.44 18.02
C PRO A 122 -8.26 0.07 18.91
N ARG A 123 -7.42 -0.84 19.43
CA ARG A 123 -6.27 -0.51 20.30
C ARG A 123 -5.17 0.29 19.58
N MET A 124 -5.12 0.27 18.25
CA MET A 124 -4.18 1.10 17.49
C MET A 124 -4.61 2.57 17.44
N LEU A 125 -5.92 2.85 17.57
CA LEU A 125 -6.53 4.17 17.43
C LEU A 125 -7.34 4.62 18.66
N PRO A 126 -6.75 4.64 19.88
CA PRO A 126 -7.35 5.35 21.01
C PRO A 126 -7.35 6.87 20.72
N ALA A 127 -8.40 7.56 21.16
CA ALA A 127 -8.61 8.96 20.87
C ALA A 127 -7.52 9.87 21.46
N HIS A 128 -7.18 10.94 20.73
CA HIS A 128 -6.20 11.93 21.16
C HIS A 128 -6.83 13.06 21.99
N PRO A 129 -6.09 13.69 22.93
CA PRO A 129 -4.73 13.34 23.31
C PRO A 129 -4.66 12.06 24.17
N ARG A 130 -3.49 11.41 24.16
CA ARG A 130 -3.23 10.11 24.79
C ARG A 130 -1.80 10.05 25.34
N PRO A 131 -1.49 9.24 26.37
CA PRO A 131 -0.10 8.92 26.67
C PRO A 131 0.55 8.12 25.51
N LEU A 132 1.89 8.15 25.47
CA LEU A 132 2.71 7.17 24.74
C LEU A 132 2.30 5.74 25.19
N PRO A 133 2.13 4.76 24.27
CA PRO A 133 1.71 3.42 24.66
C PRO A 133 2.84 2.71 25.41
N HIS A 134 2.50 2.09 26.55
CA HIS A 134 3.37 1.24 27.37
C HIS A 134 4.59 1.91 28.04
N GLY A 135 4.80 3.23 27.83
CA GLY A 135 5.80 4.03 28.54
C GLY A 135 5.29 4.70 29.82
N ASP A 136 6.16 5.42 30.53
CA ASP A 136 5.97 6.00 31.89
C ASP A 136 4.80 7.00 32.05
N ARG A 137 4.15 7.37 30.93
CA ARG A 137 3.04 8.32 30.81
C ARG A 137 3.41 9.80 31.07
N SER A 138 4.70 10.14 31.11
CA SER A 138 5.16 11.54 31.15
C SER A 138 4.94 12.28 29.83
N LEU A 139 4.90 11.55 28.70
CA LEU A 139 4.66 12.08 27.37
C LEU A 139 3.21 11.88 26.93
N GLU A 140 2.54 12.99 26.61
CA GLU A 140 1.22 13.03 25.97
C GLU A 140 1.39 13.33 24.48
N LEU A 141 0.86 12.44 23.63
CA LEU A 141 0.73 12.61 22.19
C LEU A 141 -0.56 13.40 21.87
N SER A 142 -0.41 14.51 21.15
CA SER A 142 -1.49 15.34 20.62
C SER A 142 -1.42 15.43 19.09
N LEU A 143 -2.57 15.51 18.43
CA LEU A 143 -2.68 15.89 17.03
C LEU A 143 -2.58 17.42 16.93
N LEU A 144 -1.46 17.91 16.38
CA LEU A 144 -1.11 19.32 16.30
C LEU A 144 -0.69 19.70 14.87
N PRO A 145 -0.97 20.94 14.40
CA PRO A 145 -0.25 21.49 13.26
C PRO A 145 1.23 21.68 13.62
N PHE A 146 2.09 21.83 12.61
CA PHE A 146 3.50 22.13 12.82
C PHE A 146 3.66 23.49 13.51
N GLY A 147 4.50 23.54 14.54
CA GLY A 147 4.64 24.67 15.44
C GLY A 147 5.57 24.32 16.61
N GLU A 148 5.89 25.30 17.46
CA GLU A 148 6.80 25.09 18.61
C GLU A 148 6.34 23.98 19.58
N GLU A 149 5.03 23.76 19.72
CA GLU A 149 4.48 22.73 20.60
C GLU A 149 4.58 21.31 19.99
N ALA A 150 4.25 21.17 18.70
CA ALA A 150 4.47 19.89 18.00
C ALA A 150 5.95 19.51 18.03
N LEU A 151 6.84 20.49 17.83
CA LEU A 151 8.29 20.31 17.90
C LEU A 151 8.81 20.08 19.33
N ASP A 152 8.07 20.42 20.38
CA ASP A 152 8.41 20.06 21.78
C ASP A 152 8.07 18.59 22.04
N MET A 153 6.86 18.19 21.63
CA MET A 153 6.40 16.81 21.70
C MET A 153 7.32 15.86 20.92
N PHE A 154 7.74 16.22 19.70
CA PHE A 154 8.69 15.43 18.91
C PHE A 154 10.08 15.33 19.58
N LEU A 155 10.63 16.45 20.07
CA LEU A 155 11.90 16.43 20.83
C LEU A 155 11.81 15.62 22.12
N ARG A 156 10.63 15.47 22.72
CA ARG A 156 10.44 14.66 23.94
C ARG A 156 10.20 13.17 23.67
N LEU A 157 9.72 12.84 22.47
CA LEU A 157 9.47 11.50 21.95
C LEU A 157 10.78 10.80 21.56
N GLU A 158 11.53 11.39 20.64
CA GLU A 158 12.77 10.84 20.06
C GLU A 158 13.98 10.92 21.02
N ARG A 159 13.78 11.48 22.22
CA ARG A 159 14.82 11.80 23.18
C ARG A 159 15.65 10.56 23.54
N PRO A 160 16.97 10.54 23.24
CA PRO A 160 17.78 9.33 23.37
C PRO A 160 17.94 8.89 24.82
N ALA A 161 17.97 7.57 25.03
CA ALA A 161 18.16 6.97 26.34
C ALA A 161 19.49 7.40 26.98
N PRO A 162 19.51 7.78 28.28
CA PRO A 162 20.74 8.15 28.97
C PRO A 162 21.84 7.07 28.89
N PRO A 163 23.13 7.43 28.73
CA PRO A 163 24.20 6.45 28.65
C PRO A 163 24.26 5.51 29.86
N GLY A 164 23.94 4.23 29.63
CA GLY A 164 23.87 3.21 30.68
C GLY A 164 22.50 3.01 31.33
N ALA A 165 21.43 3.63 30.81
CA ALA A 165 20.05 3.37 31.22
C ALA A 165 19.70 1.85 31.23
N PRO A 166 18.77 1.42 32.10
CA PRO A 166 18.34 0.04 32.15
C PRO A 166 17.38 -0.30 30.98
N PRO A 167 17.42 -1.55 30.47
CA PRO A 167 16.35 -2.11 29.63
C PRO A 167 15.03 -2.16 30.42
N GLU A 168 13.96 -1.57 29.89
CA GLU A 168 12.65 -1.45 30.54
C GLU A 168 11.53 -1.77 29.54
N ALA A 169 10.71 -2.79 29.84
CA ALA A 169 9.76 -3.36 28.88
C ALA A 169 8.33 -2.80 29.00
N GLU A 170 8.01 -2.19 30.14
CA GLU A 170 6.76 -1.48 30.46
C GLU A 170 7.13 -0.29 31.38
N ASP A 171 6.35 0.79 31.34
CA ASP A 171 6.57 2.06 32.07
C ASP A 171 7.96 2.73 31.78
N TYR A 172 8.53 2.52 30.59
CA TYR A 172 9.83 3.05 30.14
C TYR A 172 9.85 4.58 29.93
N GLU A 173 11.02 5.23 30.15
CA GLU A 173 11.20 6.68 29.90
C GLU A 173 11.55 7.03 28.43
N THR A 174 12.22 6.14 27.70
CA THR A 174 12.73 6.36 26.33
C THR A 174 12.63 5.11 25.43
N ILE A 175 12.47 5.31 24.12
CA ILE A 175 12.19 4.24 23.14
C ILE A 175 13.35 3.23 23.06
N GLY A 176 14.61 3.68 23.18
CA GLY A 176 15.77 2.80 23.21
C GLY A 176 15.83 1.87 24.43
N GLN A 177 15.22 2.21 25.58
CA GLN A 177 15.13 1.30 26.73
C GLN A 177 14.17 0.13 26.48
N PHE A 178 13.10 0.40 25.73
CA PHE A 178 12.11 -0.59 25.33
C PHE A 178 12.69 -1.58 24.30
N TYR A 179 13.42 -1.08 23.30
CA TYR A 179 14.13 -1.95 22.36
C TYR A 179 15.33 -2.67 22.98
N ASP A 180 16.07 -2.06 23.93
CA ASP A 180 17.05 -2.76 24.78
C ASP A 180 16.42 -3.99 25.47
N ALA A 181 15.17 -3.86 25.98
CA ALA A 181 14.49 -4.96 26.66
C ALA A 181 14.09 -6.09 25.71
N ILE A 182 13.62 -5.75 24.50
CA ILE A 182 13.33 -6.72 23.44
C ILE A 182 14.60 -7.45 22.99
N GLU A 183 15.74 -6.75 22.83
CA GLU A 183 17.04 -7.40 22.57
C GLU A 183 17.39 -8.41 23.68
N VAL A 184 17.35 -7.98 24.95
CA VAL A 184 17.72 -8.84 26.08
C VAL A 184 16.81 -10.07 26.15
N GLY A 185 15.51 -9.91 25.90
CA GLY A 185 14.53 -10.99 25.78
C GLY A 185 14.87 -11.96 24.66
N LEU A 186 15.13 -11.47 23.44
CA LEU A 186 15.52 -12.27 22.27
C LEU A 186 16.79 -13.11 22.53
N ARG A 187 17.85 -12.48 23.05
CA ARG A 187 19.11 -13.17 23.39
C ARG A 187 18.87 -14.27 24.44
N ARG A 188 18.19 -13.93 25.55
CA ARG A 188 17.84 -14.85 26.64
C ARG A 188 17.02 -16.06 26.15
N LEU A 189 16.05 -15.83 25.27
CA LEU A 189 15.21 -16.88 24.70
C LEU A 189 16.00 -17.77 23.73
N CYS A 190 16.93 -17.21 22.94
CA CYS A 190 17.81 -17.99 22.08
C CYS A 190 18.79 -18.86 22.88
N ASP A 191 19.36 -18.33 23.97
CA ASP A 191 20.24 -19.09 24.88
C ASP A 191 19.48 -20.23 25.60
N THR A 192 18.20 -20.02 25.93
CA THR A 192 17.39 -20.96 26.74
C THR A 192 16.67 -22.03 25.90
N LEU A 193 16.11 -21.64 24.76
CA LEU A 193 15.27 -22.50 23.90
C LEU A 193 16.00 -22.99 22.64
N GLY A 194 17.11 -22.35 22.28
CA GLY A 194 17.76 -22.49 20.98
C GLY A 194 17.11 -21.59 19.92
N GLU A 195 17.94 -20.90 19.15
CA GLU A 195 17.56 -19.98 18.07
C GLU A 195 16.46 -20.53 17.14
N ARG A 196 16.55 -21.81 16.74
CA ARG A 196 15.56 -22.47 15.85
C ARG A 196 14.18 -22.72 16.48
N ALA A 197 14.05 -22.61 17.80
CA ALA A 197 12.77 -22.65 18.50
C ALA A 197 12.17 -21.25 18.70
N VAL A 198 13.02 -20.21 18.74
CA VAL A 198 12.62 -18.81 18.76
C VAL A 198 12.13 -18.39 17.36
N PHE A 199 12.97 -18.55 16.34
CA PHE A 199 12.67 -18.19 14.95
C PHE A 199 11.90 -19.30 14.21
N GLY A 200 10.78 -19.73 14.82
CA GLY A 200 9.84 -20.71 14.27
C GLY A 200 8.78 -20.13 13.34
N GLY A 201 8.94 -18.87 12.92
CA GLY A 201 8.01 -18.13 12.08
C GLY A 201 7.86 -18.65 10.65
N ASP A 202 6.86 -18.10 9.96
CA ASP A 202 6.54 -18.41 8.57
C ASP A 202 7.31 -17.45 7.63
N PRO A 203 8.33 -17.91 6.89
CA PRO A 203 9.17 -17.02 6.09
C PRO A 203 8.40 -16.30 4.97
N ALA A 204 7.22 -16.82 4.56
CA ALA A 204 6.39 -16.20 3.54
C ALA A 204 5.69 -14.91 4.01
N ARG A 205 5.79 -14.56 5.30
CA ARG A 205 5.28 -13.29 5.87
C ARG A 205 6.34 -12.20 6.02
N GLN A 206 7.62 -12.51 5.79
CA GLN A 206 8.68 -11.51 5.81
C GLN A 206 8.51 -10.55 4.63
N VAL A 207 8.45 -9.25 4.91
CA VAL A 207 8.41 -8.21 3.89
C VAL A 207 9.84 -7.78 3.55
N HIS A 208 10.10 -7.55 2.26
CA HIS A 208 11.43 -7.19 1.75
C HIS A 208 11.45 -5.75 1.20
N GLY A 209 12.63 -5.11 1.17
CA GLY A 209 12.89 -3.75 0.67
C GLY A 209 12.64 -3.50 -0.83
N GLY A 210 11.41 -3.74 -1.29
CA GLY A 210 10.90 -3.32 -2.60
C GLY A 210 10.39 -1.87 -2.60
N HIS A 211 9.82 -1.42 -1.48
CA HIS A 211 9.19 -0.09 -1.35
C HIS A 211 10.10 0.92 -0.62
N PHE A 212 10.73 0.52 0.47
CA PHE A 212 11.76 1.28 1.20
C PHE A 212 13.13 1.17 0.49
N ARG A 213 13.19 1.58 -0.79
CA ARG A 213 14.42 1.52 -1.60
C ARG A 213 14.99 2.91 -1.94
N HIS A 214 14.42 3.93 -1.31
CA HIS A 214 14.74 5.35 -1.46
C HIS A 214 14.83 6.06 -0.10
N THR A 215 14.79 5.31 0.99
CA THR A 215 15.24 5.69 2.34
C THR A 215 16.75 5.48 2.45
N GLY A 216 17.39 5.99 3.51
CA GLY A 216 18.65 5.41 3.99
C GLY A 216 18.41 4.00 4.52
N GLY A 217 17.61 3.94 5.59
CA GLY A 217 17.19 2.75 6.31
C GLY A 217 16.63 1.59 5.47
N ARG A 218 16.80 0.37 5.98
CA ARG A 218 16.72 -0.87 5.20
C ARG A 218 15.75 -1.86 5.82
N LEU A 219 14.72 -2.23 5.05
CA LEU A 219 13.79 -3.29 5.47
C LEU A 219 14.45 -4.68 5.45
N ILE A 220 14.99 -5.07 6.61
CA ILE A 220 15.58 -6.37 6.91
C ILE A 220 14.47 -7.43 7.08
N ALA A 221 14.65 -8.57 6.42
CA ALA A 221 13.85 -9.77 6.68
C ALA A 221 14.53 -10.59 7.78
N VAL A 222 13.77 -10.91 8.83
CA VAL A 222 14.27 -11.59 10.03
C VAL A 222 14.07 -13.10 9.91
N THR A 223 15.16 -13.86 10.05
CA THR A 223 15.16 -15.33 9.97
C THR A 223 16.00 -16.03 11.05
N ASP A 224 16.81 -15.28 11.80
CA ASP A 224 17.74 -15.76 12.82
C ASP A 224 18.05 -14.62 13.82
N LEU A 225 18.84 -14.89 14.87
CA LEU A 225 19.14 -13.87 15.87
C LEU A 225 20.00 -12.74 15.28
N ALA A 226 20.87 -13.02 14.31
CA ALA A 226 21.71 -12.00 13.69
C ALA A 226 20.90 -10.97 12.89
N SER A 227 19.92 -11.43 12.12
CA SER A 227 18.98 -10.57 11.38
C SER A 227 17.97 -9.88 12.30
N ALA A 228 17.56 -10.51 13.41
CA ALA A 228 16.71 -9.88 14.41
C ALA A 228 17.43 -8.72 15.13
N LEU A 229 18.70 -8.90 15.49
CA LEU A 229 19.51 -7.86 16.11
C LEU A 229 19.77 -6.70 15.16
N ALA A 230 20.13 -6.98 13.89
CA ALA A 230 20.30 -5.93 12.89
C ALA A 230 19.01 -5.13 12.65
N ALA A 231 17.84 -5.77 12.71
CA ALA A 231 16.54 -5.10 12.61
C ALA A 231 16.16 -4.25 13.85
N LEU A 232 16.81 -4.47 14.99
CA LEU A 232 16.67 -3.63 16.20
C LEU A 232 17.71 -2.52 16.24
N GLU A 233 18.93 -2.82 15.75
CA GLU A 233 20.03 -1.87 15.53
C GLU A 233 19.51 -0.74 14.62
N GLU A 234 18.97 -1.06 13.44
CA GLU A 234 18.43 -0.07 12.49
C GLU A 234 17.37 0.88 13.12
N ILE A 235 16.40 0.37 13.87
CA ILE A 235 15.35 1.18 14.54
C ILE A 235 15.95 2.14 15.57
N VAL A 236 16.91 1.67 16.37
CA VAL A 236 17.51 2.48 17.45
C VAL A 236 18.55 3.45 16.89
N GLU A 237 19.25 3.11 15.80
CA GLU A 237 20.20 4.02 15.14
C GLU A 237 19.49 5.17 14.40
N GLU A 238 18.36 4.92 13.71
CA GLU A 238 17.54 5.98 13.07
C GLU A 238 16.91 6.94 14.11
N GLY A 239 16.36 6.42 15.21
CA GLY A 239 15.73 7.23 16.28
C GLY A 239 16.70 7.93 17.25
N GLU A 240 17.61 7.17 17.89
CA GLU A 240 18.51 7.66 18.96
C GLU A 240 19.97 7.89 18.53
N GLY A 241 20.43 7.23 17.46
CA GLY A 241 21.79 7.35 16.91
C GLY A 241 22.72 6.16 17.19
N THR A 242 23.73 5.99 16.32
CA THR A 242 24.71 4.85 16.28
C THR A 242 25.48 4.54 17.57
N SER A 243 25.42 5.43 18.55
CA SER A 243 25.93 5.21 19.90
C SER A 243 25.32 6.26 20.82
N ARG A 244 24.84 5.88 22.01
CA ARG A 244 24.28 6.81 23.01
C ARG A 244 25.33 7.86 23.44
N GLY A 245 25.37 8.99 22.72
CA GLY A 245 26.40 10.03 22.81
C GLY A 245 26.93 10.58 21.47
N GLU A 246 26.60 9.98 20.32
CA GLU A 246 26.82 10.57 18.98
C GLU A 246 25.50 11.07 18.39
N VAL A 247 25.56 12.00 17.42
CA VAL A 247 24.36 12.60 16.78
C VAL A 247 23.95 11.89 15.48
N TRP A 248 24.79 10.99 14.97
CA TRP A 248 24.66 10.42 13.63
C TRP A 248 23.92 9.08 13.67
N ASP A 249 22.95 8.89 12.77
CA ASP A 249 22.26 7.61 12.50
C ASP A 249 23.13 6.64 11.67
N GLY A 250 24.25 7.15 11.13
CA GLY A 250 25.26 6.37 10.41
C GLY A 250 25.08 6.37 8.90
N ASP A 251 23.99 6.95 8.40
CA ASP A 251 23.56 6.77 7.02
C ASP A 251 23.82 7.99 6.11
N ARG A 252 23.05 8.14 5.03
CA ARG A 252 23.25 9.14 3.98
C ARG A 252 21.95 9.85 3.65
N ASP A 253 21.91 11.14 3.99
CA ASP A 253 20.89 12.12 3.59
C ASP A 253 20.44 11.85 2.15
N VAL A 254 19.22 11.34 2.03
CA VAL A 254 18.62 10.86 0.78
C VAL A 254 18.56 11.98 -0.27
N HIS A 255 18.37 13.22 0.20
CA HIS A 255 18.21 14.41 -0.62
C HIS A 255 19.58 15.04 -0.94
N HIS A 256 20.55 14.85 -0.04
CA HIS A 256 21.91 15.38 -0.14
C HIS A 256 23.00 14.34 0.20
N PRO A 257 23.27 13.35 -0.69
CA PRO A 257 24.18 12.23 -0.40
C PRO A 257 25.65 12.60 -0.15
N GLU A 258 26.03 13.87 -0.23
CA GLU A 258 27.33 14.37 0.26
C GLU A 258 27.44 14.46 1.79
N ARG A 259 26.31 14.44 2.51
CA ARG A 259 26.19 14.61 3.96
C ARG A 259 26.13 13.27 4.68
N ASP A 260 26.36 13.28 5.99
CA ASP A 260 25.96 12.20 6.90
C ASP A 260 24.61 12.61 7.49
N GLU A 261 23.73 11.65 7.79
CA GLU A 261 22.41 11.92 8.38
C GLU A 261 22.47 11.82 9.93
N VAL A 262 21.54 12.48 10.62
CA VAL A 262 21.52 12.59 12.09
C VAL A 262 20.24 11.98 12.64
N ALA A 263 20.28 11.34 13.79
CA ALA A 263 19.11 10.63 14.32
C ALA A 263 17.92 11.57 14.61
N HIS A 264 16.69 11.05 14.61
CA HIS A 264 15.44 11.82 14.59
C HIS A 264 15.42 13.02 15.58
N TYR A 265 15.82 12.80 16.84
CA TYR A 265 15.90 13.86 17.86
C TYR A 265 16.74 15.05 17.41
N TYR A 266 17.90 14.79 16.81
CA TYR A 266 18.82 15.80 16.33
C TYR A 266 18.26 16.50 15.09
N ARG A 267 17.53 15.80 14.20
CA ARG A 267 16.79 16.42 13.08
C ARG A 267 15.77 17.44 13.61
N PHE A 268 14.96 17.08 14.60
CA PHE A 268 14.04 18.03 15.25
C PHE A 268 14.76 19.17 15.99
N GLN A 269 15.96 18.91 16.54
CA GLN A 269 16.80 19.92 17.15
C GLN A 269 17.35 20.92 16.11
N GLU A 270 17.63 20.50 14.87
CA GLU A 270 18.01 21.40 13.78
C GLU A 270 16.91 22.43 13.49
N LEU A 271 15.66 21.97 13.37
CA LEU A 271 14.50 22.84 13.15
C LEU A 271 14.27 23.80 14.34
N ARG A 272 14.46 23.32 15.57
CA ARG A 272 14.29 24.13 16.80
C ARG A 272 15.32 25.25 16.91
N ILE A 273 16.56 25.00 16.47
CA ILE A 273 17.69 25.94 16.58
C ILE A 273 17.83 26.79 15.31
N GLY A 274 17.24 26.37 14.18
CA GLY A 274 17.40 27.01 12.87
C GLY A 274 18.80 26.78 12.29
N ARG A 275 19.42 25.62 12.55
CA ARG A 275 20.78 25.30 12.10
C ARG A 275 21.05 23.79 12.03
N ARG A 276 21.77 23.38 10.98
CA ARG A 276 22.23 22.01 10.74
C ARG A 276 23.43 21.59 11.58
N TYR A 277 23.49 20.32 11.93
CA TYR A 277 24.70 19.66 12.42
C TYR A 277 25.75 19.55 11.30
N GLN A 278 27.03 19.42 11.69
CA GLN A 278 28.13 19.11 10.79
C GLN A 278 29.18 18.23 11.48
N ARG A 279 29.97 17.49 10.68
CA ARG A 279 31.01 16.57 11.18
C ARG A 279 31.91 17.22 12.24
N GLY A 280 31.84 16.70 13.47
CA GLY A 280 32.60 17.20 14.63
C GLY A 280 31.72 17.85 15.70
N ASP A 281 30.44 18.12 15.41
CA ASP A 281 29.43 18.44 16.42
C ASP A 281 29.09 17.20 17.27
N THR A 282 28.66 17.44 18.51
CA THR A 282 28.23 16.44 19.51
C THR A 282 26.89 16.87 20.12
N PRO A 283 26.21 16.00 20.91
CA PRO A 283 24.98 16.40 21.61
C PRO A 283 25.17 17.62 22.52
N GLU A 284 26.35 17.81 23.11
CA GLU A 284 26.69 18.93 23.99
C GLU A 284 27.11 20.21 23.25
N SER A 285 27.67 20.10 22.03
CA SER A 285 27.99 21.30 21.23
C SER A 285 26.74 21.90 20.58
N GLY A 286 25.76 21.06 20.26
CA GLY A 286 24.67 21.41 19.35
C GLY A 286 25.17 21.64 17.91
N PRO A 287 24.26 22.04 17.00
CA PRO A 287 24.56 22.21 15.58
C PRO A 287 25.40 23.48 15.33
N THR A 288 26.50 23.35 14.57
CA THR A 288 27.37 24.47 14.19
C THR A 288 27.45 24.75 12.68
N GLY A 289 26.69 24.00 11.87
CA GLY A 289 26.67 24.08 10.40
C GLY A 289 25.78 25.20 9.82
N GLY A 290 25.20 24.92 8.65
CA GLY A 290 24.40 25.88 7.87
C GLY A 290 23.07 26.24 8.53
N ALA A 291 22.59 27.48 8.34
CA ALA A 291 21.30 27.91 8.88
C ALA A 291 20.11 27.25 8.16
N ILE A 292 19.02 27.01 8.89
CA ILE A 292 17.73 26.52 8.39
C ILE A 292 16.68 27.62 8.59
N GLY A 293 15.84 27.84 7.57
CA GLY A 293 14.64 28.67 7.70
C GLY A 293 13.45 27.85 8.17
N VAL A 294 12.82 28.28 9.26
CA VAL A 294 11.54 27.74 9.75
C VAL A 294 10.58 28.90 9.99
N ASP A 295 9.37 28.79 9.45
CA ASP A 295 8.31 29.79 9.47
C ASP A 295 7.06 29.15 10.07
N PHE A 296 6.92 29.21 11.39
CA PHE A 296 5.80 28.60 12.12
C PHE A 296 4.44 29.23 11.75
N GLU A 297 4.42 30.52 11.40
CA GLU A 297 3.26 31.21 10.81
C GLU A 297 2.96 30.75 9.36
N GLY A 298 3.72 29.78 8.85
CA GLY A 298 3.54 29.08 7.58
C GLY A 298 2.76 27.77 7.66
N ALA A 299 2.41 27.29 8.85
CA ALA A 299 1.53 26.14 8.99
C ALA A 299 0.05 26.51 8.84
N LEU A 300 -0.74 25.60 8.26
CA LEU A 300 -2.20 25.67 8.27
C LEU A 300 -2.71 25.55 9.74
N PRO A 301 -3.62 26.43 10.19
CA PRO A 301 -4.03 26.53 11.61
C PRO A 301 -5.02 25.44 12.00
N MET A 302 -4.63 24.17 11.86
CA MET A 302 -5.45 23.01 12.20
C MET A 302 -5.86 23.04 13.67
N ARG A 303 -7.16 22.79 13.96
CA ARG A 303 -7.66 22.53 15.31
C ARG A 303 -6.84 21.43 15.99
N ARG A 304 -6.35 21.71 17.20
CA ARG A 304 -5.75 20.73 18.12
C ARG A 304 -6.70 19.56 18.39
N ASN A 305 -6.19 18.33 18.39
CA ASN A 305 -6.91 17.11 18.83
C ASN A 305 -8.35 17.02 18.28
N PRO A 306 -8.57 17.18 16.97
CA PRO A 306 -9.91 17.27 16.39
C PRO A 306 -10.62 15.92 16.48
N ARG A 307 -11.93 15.94 16.74
CA ARG A 307 -12.76 14.74 16.91
C ARG A 307 -14.00 14.81 16.03
N LEU A 308 -14.49 13.64 15.63
CA LEU A 308 -15.78 13.48 14.94
C LEU A 308 -16.95 14.05 15.75
N ALA A 309 -16.82 14.12 17.08
CA ALA A 309 -17.81 14.66 18.00
C ALA A 309 -17.91 16.20 17.96
N ASP A 310 -16.86 16.90 17.50
CA ASP A 310 -16.83 18.37 17.45
C ASP A 310 -17.72 18.92 16.32
N HIS A 311 -17.98 18.09 15.29
CA HIS A 311 -18.65 18.48 14.05
C HIS A 311 -20.02 17.79 13.87
N PRO A 312 -21.11 18.53 13.61
CA PRO A 312 -22.43 17.94 13.42
C PRO A 312 -22.49 16.90 12.31
N LYS A 313 -23.20 15.79 12.54
CA LYS A 313 -23.45 14.74 11.53
C LYS A 313 -24.10 15.34 10.27
N GLY A 314 -23.54 15.02 9.11
CA GLY A 314 -23.96 15.58 7.82
C GLY A 314 -23.38 16.97 7.48
N SER A 315 -22.55 17.56 8.35
CA SER A 315 -21.75 18.73 7.95
C SER A 315 -20.61 18.35 7.00
N ALA A 316 -20.13 19.30 6.21
CA ALA A 316 -19.07 19.05 5.23
C ALA A 316 -17.76 18.56 5.89
N ILE A 317 -17.33 19.20 6.99
CA ILE A 317 -16.15 18.79 7.76
C ILE A 317 -16.33 17.36 8.25
N ARG A 318 -17.45 17.08 8.94
CA ARG A 318 -17.75 15.76 9.48
C ARG A 318 -17.73 14.67 8.41
N THR A 319 -18.26 14.96 7.23
CA THR A 319 -18.29 14.03 6.09
C THR A 319 -16.88 13.73 5.57
N ALA A 320 -16.00 14.73 5.49
CA ALA A 320 -14.61 14.57 5.10
C ALA A 320 -13.76 13.85 6.17
N GLN A 321 -14.04 14.05 7.47
CA GLN A 321 -13.41 13.30 8.56
C GLN A 321 -13.87 11.83 8.60
N ASP A 322 -15.17 11.58 8.45
CA ASP A 322 -15.72 10.22 8.33
C ASP A 322 -15.06 9.50 7.14
N GLU A 323 -14.87 10.17 5.99
CA GLU A 323 -14.15 9.58 4.85
C GLU A 323 -12.66 9.35 5.13
N PHE A 324 -11.96 10.32 5.73
CA PHE A 324 -10.54 10.18 6.13
C PHE A 324 -10.33 8.97 7.05
N ASN A 325 -11.17 8.79 8.08
CA ASN A 325 -11.05 7.68 9.02
C ASN A 325 -11.31 6.32 8.34
N HIS A 326 -12.25 6.26 7.37
CA HIS A 326 -12.46 5.07 6.54
C HIS A 326 -11.23 4.73 5.69
N THR A 327 -10.56 5.74 5.13
CA THR A 327 -9.32 5.57 4.36
C THR A 327 -8.14 5.18 5.27
N TYR A 328 -8.04 5.74 6.47
CA TYR A 328 -6.99 5.38 7.43
C TYR A 328 -7.12 3.92 7.90
N CYS A 329 -8.32 3.49 8.28
CA CYS A 329 -8.56 2.08 8.62
C CYS A 329 -8.25 1.15 7.42
N ALA A 330 -8.46 1.60 6.18
CA ALA A 330 -8.11 0.82 4.99
C ALA A 330 -6.58 0.71 4.81
N VAL A 331 -5.81 1.74 5.13
CA VAL A 331 -4.34 1.67 5.18
C VAL A 331 -3.89 0.65 6.22
N LEU A 332 -4.41 0.71 7.46
CA LEU A 332 -4.05 -0.24 8.52
C LEU A 332 -4.37 -1.68 8.15
N HIS A 333 -5.52 -1.93 7.52
CA HIS A 333 -5.88 -3.24 7.01
C HIS A 333 -4.97 -3.73 5.88
N LEU A 334 -4.64 -2.87 4.91
CA LEU A 334 -3.73 -3.24 3.82
C LEU A 334 -2.33 -3.54 4.33
N LEU A 335 -1.84 -2.80 5.34
CA LEU A 335 -0.59 -3.10 6.04
C LEU A 335 -0.69 -4.43 6.80
N GLU A 336 -1.77 -4.68 7.54
CA GLU A 336 -1.98 -5.96 8.24
C GLU A 336 -2.00 -7.16 7.28
N GLN A 337 -2.67 -7.04 6.13
CA GLN A 337 -2.64 -8.07 5.09
C GLN A 337 -1.24 -8.23 4.50
N ALA A 338 -0.50 -7.14 4.28
CA ALA A 338 0.89 -7.19 3.79
C ALA A 338 1.80 -7.96 4.75
N PHE A 339 1.81 -7.56 6.02
CA PHE A 339 2.61 -8.18 7.07
C PHE A 339 2.15 -9.59 7.44
N ASN A 340 0.92 -10.01 7.14
CA ASN A 340 0.45 -11.39 7.37
C ASN A 340 0.58 -12.31 6.15
N GLY A 341 1.41 -11.97 5.16
CA GLY A 341 1.75 -12.85 4.03
C GLY A 341 1.01 -12.55 2.72
N SER A 342 0.52 -11.31 2.54
CA SER A 342 0.07 -10.80 1.23
C SER A 342 0.92 -9.58 0.81
N PRO A 343 2.26 -9.71 0.69
CA PRO A 343 3.19 -8.57 0.69
C PRO A 343 2.96 -7.56 -0.46
N ARG A 344 2.27 -7.96 -1.53
CA ARG A 344 1.83 -7.05 -2.61
C ARG A 344 0.87 -5.96 -2.13
N MET A 345 0.19 -6.17 -0.99
CA MET A 345 -0.66 -5.16 -0.37
C MET A 345 0.11 -3.94 0.12
N LEU A 346 1.42 -4.01 0.39
CA LEU A 346 2.20 -2.84 0.79
C LEU A 346 2.17 -1.76 -0.30
N ALA A 347 2.32 -2.15 -1.57
CA ALA A 347 2.18 -1.24 -2.72
C ALA A 347 0.81 -0.55 -2.79
N VAL A 348 -0.24 -1.24 -2.33
CA VAL A 348 -1.62 -0.72 -2.29
C VAL A 348 -1.84 0.17 -1.07
N ALA A 349 -1.25 -0.16 0.09
CA ALA A 349 -1.23 0.68 1.27
C ALA A 349 -0.54 2.02 0.98
N THR A 350 0.68 1.99 0.42
CA THR A 350 1.41 3.19 -0.02
C THR A 350 0.60 4.00 -1.05
N GLY A 351 -0.04 3.33 -2.02
CA GLY A 351 -0.95 4.01 -2.96
C GLY A 351 -2.12 4.72 -2.26
N THR A 352 -2.69 4.09 -1.24
CA THR A 352 -3.80 4.62 -0.45
C THR A 352 -3.37 5.81 0.43
N MET A 353 -2.12 5.83 0.92
CA MET A 353 -1.54 6.95 1.69
C MET A 353 -1.49 8.27 0.89
N TYR A 354 -1.31 8.24 -0.44
CA TYR A 354 -1.42 9.47 -1.25
C TYR A 354 -2.85 10.05 -1.26
N GLY A 355 -3.87 9.18 -1.27
CA GLY A 355 -5.28 9.60 -1.12
C GLY A 355 -5.55 10.18 0.27
N LEU A 356 -5.00 9.54 1.31
CA LEU A 356 -5.05 10.01 2.70
C LEU A 356 -4.44 11.41 2.85
N LYS A 357 -3.27 11.67 2.23
CA LYS A 357 -2.64 13.00 2.18
C LYS A 357 -3.57 14.06 1.58
N ALA A 358 -4.20 13.74 0.45
CA ALA A 358 -5.13 14.66 -0.20
C ALA A 358 -6.36 14.96 0.67
N GLN A 359 -6.91 13.97 1.38
CA GLN A 359 -8.03 14.15 2.32
C GLN A 359 -7.62 15.00 3.55
N ALA A 360 -6.47 14.76 4.15
CA ALA A 360 -5.97 15.57 5.27
C ALA A 360 -5.72 17.03 4.86
N GLN A 361 -5.04 17.25 3.73
CA GLN A 361 -4.81 18.60 3.21
C GLN A 361 -6.10 19.28 2.69
N ALA A 362 -7.17 18.53 2.42
CA ALA A 362 -8.49 19.11 2.19
C ALA A 362 -9.09 19.59 3.52
N LEU A 363 -9.12 18.74 4.55
CA LEU A 363 -9.60 19.07 5.91
C LEU A 363 -8.91 20.31 6.48
N MET A 364 -7.57 20.36 6.42
CA MET A 364 -6.74 21.48 6.92
C MET A 364 -6.95 22.82 6.17
N ARG A 365 -7.77 22.83 5.10
CA ARG A 365 -8.21 24.05 4.39
C ARG A 365 -9.69 24.40 4.62
N MET A 366 -10.45 23.57 5.35
CA MET A 366 -11.86 23.83 5.69
C MET A 366 -11.93 24.71 6.94
N PRO A 367 -12.51 25.93 6.89
CA PRO A 367 -12.61 26.80 8.07
C PRO A 367 -13.50 26.20 9.16
N ASP A 368 -13.02 26.24 10.41
CA ASP A 368 -13.62 25.53 11.56
C ASP A 368 -13.95 26.50 12.73
N GLY A 369 -14.00 27.80 12.44
CA GLY A 369 -14.22 28.85 13.45
C GLY A 369 -12.96 29.26 14.20
N GLU A 370 -13.03 30.39 14.89
CA GLU A 370 -11.94 30.96 15.73
C GLU A 370 -10.59 31.16 15.02
N GLY A 371 -10.58 31.22 13.68
CA GLY A 371 -9.36 31.29 12.87
C GLY A 371 -8.72 29.92 12.56
N THR A 372 -9.25 28.83 13.13
CA THR A 372 -8.78 27.46 12.90
C THR A 372 -9.38 26.83 11.65
N THR A 373 -8.71 25.79 11.16
CA THR A 373 -9.23 24.85 10.14
C THR A 373 -9.43 23.45 10.72
N ALA A 374 -10.25 22.64 10.05
CA ALA A 374 -10.51 21.27 10.48
C ALA A 374 -9.27 20.37 10.34
N GLY A 375 -9.29 19.20 10.98
CA GLY A 375 -8.18 18.26 10.90
C GLY A 375 -8.62 16.79 10.83
N PRO A 376 -7.71 15.90 10.38
CA PRO A 376 -7.88 14.45 10.47
C PRO A 376 -7.97 13.99 11.92
N THR A 377 -8.95 13.13 12.22
CA THR A 377 -9.29 12.74 13.60
C THR A 377 -8.69 11.39 14.04
N PHE A 378 -8.37 10.53 13.06
CA PHE A 378 -7.84 9.17 13.27
C PHE A 378 -8.68 8.29 14.21
N GLU A 379 -10.00 8.48 14.25
CA GLU A 379 -10.89 7.59 15.04
C GLU A 379 -11.12 6.26 14.31
N TYR A 380 -11.11 5.15 15.06
CA TYR A 380 -11.38 3.81 14.51
C TYR A 380 -12.80 3.69 13.96
N VAL A 381 -12.94 3.18 12.74
CA VAL A 381 -14.22 2.78 12.17
C VAL A 381 -14.38 1.27 12.36
N ASP A 382 -15.45 0.83 13.04
CA ASP A 382 -15.68 -0.61 13.24
C ASP A 382 -15.88 -1.38 11.92
N PRO A 383 -15.36 -2.62 11.80
CA PRO A 383 -15.47 -3.44 10.58
C PRO A 383 -16.86 -3.59 9.96
N GLU A 384 -17.93 -3.51 10.76
CA GLU A 384 -19.32 -3.57 10.32
C GLU A 384 -19.83 -2.24 9.73
N LEU A 385 -19.25 -1.11 10.14
CA LEU A 385 -19.59 0.23 9.66
C LEU A 385 -18.82 0.63 8.39
N ARG A 386 -17.80 -0.16 8.01
CA ARG A 386 -16.95 0.13 6.87
C ARG A 386 -17.63 -0.21 5.55
N ARG A 387 -17.41 0.68 4.59
CA ARG A 387 -17.67 0.51 3.14
C ARG A 387 -16.93 -0.67 2.48
N TRP A 388 -16.15 -1.43 3.26
CA TRP A 388 -15.43 -2.62 2.85
C TRP A 388 -15.53 -3.66 3.99
N SER A 389 -16.72 -4.27 4.13
CA SER A 389 -17.00 -5.24 5.19
C SER A 389 -15.96 -6.37 5.25
N VAL A 390 -15.55 -6.76 6.46
CA VAL A 390 -14.42 -7.67 6.76
C VAL A 390 -14.89 -9.13 6.98
N GLY A 391 -13.98 -10.10 6.83
CA GLY A 391 -14.22 -11.54 7.04
C GLY A 391 -13.81 -12.41 5.85
N ASP A 392 -13.91 -13.74 6.00
CA ASP A 392 -13.32 -14.72 5.06
C ASP A 392 -14.16 -15.02 3.79
N ARG A 393 -15.33 -14.37 3.64
CA ARG A 393 -16.24 -14.64 2.52
C ARG A 393 -15.64 -14.19 1.18
N LYS A 394 -15.65 -15.07 0.18
CA LYS A 394 -15.33 -14.74 -1.22
C LYS A 394 -16.14 -13.53 -1.69
N ARG A 395 -15.45 -12.43 -2.00
CA ARG A 395 -16.02 -11.17 -2.51
C ARG A 395 -14.94 -10.33 -3.18
N ILE A 396 -15.38 -9.32 -3.92
CA ILE A 396 -14.55 -8.26 -4.48
C ILE A 396 -15.00 -6.93 -3.85
N VAL A 397 -14.05 -6.06 -3.52
CA VAL A 397 -14.29 -4.71 -3.01
C VAL A 397 -13.62 -3.70 -3.93
N VAL A 398 -14.34 -2.65 -4.30
CA VAL A 398 -13.79 -1.52 -5.07
C VAL A 398 -13.19 -0.51 -4.10
N LEU A 399 -11.86 -0.33 -4.12
CA LEU A 399 -11.24 0.76 -3.36
C LEU A 399 -11.42 2.09 -4.12
N ARG A 400 -11.80 3.15 -3.41
CA ARG A 400 -11.99 4.51 -3.96
C ARG A 400 -10.71 4.99 -4.64
N ASN A 401 -10.77 5.29 -5.93
CA ASN A 401 -9.63 5.58 -6.82
C ASN A 401 -8.47 4.57 -6.76
N GLY A 402 -8.73 3.35 -6.27
CA GLY A 402 -7.75 2.28 -6.11
C GLY A 402 -8.14 0.99 -6.85
N PRO A 403 -7.48 -0.14 -6.53
CA PRO A 403 -7.72 -1.43 -7.17
C PRO A 403 -9.05 -2.09 -6.78
N TYR A 404 -9.29 -3.26 -7.37
CA TYR A 404 -10.19 -4.25 -6.79
C TYR A 404 -9.43 -5.08 -5.76
N LEU A 405 -9.92 -5.15 -4.53
CA LEU A 405 -9.43 -6.08 -3.50
C LEU A 405 -10.27 -7.35 -3.57
N VAL A 406 -9.65 -8.51 -3.76
CA VAL A 406 -10.32 -9.81 -3.87
C VAL A 406 -9.98 -10.63 -2.63
N TYR A 407 -11.01 -11.08 -1.91
CA TYR A 407 -10.90 -11.76 -0.61
C TYR A 407 -11.35 -13.22 -0.68
N GLY A 408 -10.91 -14.02 0.30
CA GLY A 408 -11.42 -15.38 0.52
C GLY A 408 -10.95 -16.43 -0.49
N GLY A 409 -9.78 -16.22 -1.12
CA GLY A 409 -9.20 -17.18 -2.06
C GLY A 409 -10.08 -17.47 -3.28
N VAL A 410 -10.61 -16.44 -3.94
CA VAL A 410 -11.23 -16.60 -5.26
C VAL A 410 -10.12 -16.92 -6.28
N PRO A 411 -10.19 -18.03 -7.05
CA PRO A 411 -9.18 -18.34 -8.06
C PRO A 411 -9.08 -17.27 -9.15
N LEU A 412 -7.84 -16.87 -9.48
CA LEU A 412 -7.51 -15.99 -10.60
C LEU A 412 -7.04 -16.82 -11.80
N ARG A 413 -7.53 -16.53 -13.00
CA ARG A 413 -7.23 -17.30 -14.24
C ARG A 413 -6.98 -16.38 -15.43
N ARG A 414 -6.33 -16.87 -16.48
CA ARG A 414 -6.39 -16.24 -17.82
C ARG A 414 -7.45 -16.93 -18.69
N LYS A 415 -8.18 -16.14 -19.48
CA LYS A 415 -9.07 -16.65 -20.53
C LYS A 415 -8.87 -15.89 -21.83
N ARG A 416 -8.56 -16.64 -22.90
CA ARG A 416 -8.36 -16.11 -24.26
C ARG A 416 -9.55 -16.42 -25.16
N LYS A 417 -10.00 -15.41 -25.91
CA LYS A 417 -11.07 -15.59 -26.91
C LYS A 417 -10.51 -16.39 -28.09
N ILE A 418 -11.20 -17.47 -28.47
CA ILE A 418 -10.87 -18.27 -29.65
C ILE A 418 -11.78 -17.83 -30.80
N VAL A 419 -11.19 -17.61 -31.97
CA VAL A 419 -11.89 -17.12 -33.17
C VAL A 419 -11.76 -18.08 -34.36
N SER A 420 -12.63 -17.95 -35.35
CA SER A 420 -12.52 -18.63 -36.65
C SER A 420 -11.41 -18.02 -37.52
N ALA A 421 -11.15 -18.61 -38.69
CA ALA A 421 -10.27 -17.99 -39.70
C ALA A 421 -10.87 -16.68 -40.25
N GLU A 422 -12.19 -16.54 -40.19
CA GLU A 422 -12.96 -15.34 -40.54
C GLU A 422 -13.16 -14.37 -39.35
N ASN A 423 -12.47 -14.60 -38.23
CA ASN A 423 -12.51 -13.81 -36.99
C ASN A 423 -13.86 -13.82 -36.21
N ASP A 424 -14.69 -14.85 -36.41
CA ASP A 424 -15.90 -15.07 -35.62
C ASP A 424 -15.55 -15.53 -34.20
N ALA A 425 -16.16 -14.96 -33.16
CA ALA A 425 -15.97 -15.44 -31.80
C ALA A 425 -16.58 -16.83 -31.59
N LEU A 426 -15.74 -17.83 -31.28
CA LEU A 426 -16.14 -19.25 -31.15
C LEU A 426 -16.32 -19.67 -29.69
N THR A 427 -15.32 -19.49 -28.83
CA THR A 427 -15.41 -19.82 -27.40
C THR A 427 -14.34 -19.10 -26.55
N TRP A 428 -14.36 -19.30 -25.23
CA TRP A 428 -13.30 -18.87 -24.31
C TRP A 428 -12.41 -20.06 -23.93
N LYS A 429 -11.15 -20.07 -24.38
CA LYS A 429 -10.16 -21.00 -23.82
C LYS A 429 -9.79 -20.52 -22.41
N THR A 430 -9.81 -21.44 -21.46
CA THR A 430 -9.22 -21.22 -20.13
C THR A 430 -7.78 -21.72 -20.16
N ASP A 431 -6.84 -20.86 -19.77
CA ASP A 431 -5.44 -21.21 -19.53
C ASP A 431 -5.22 -21.46 -18.03
N GLU A 432 -3.97 -21.57 -17.58
CA GLU A 432 -3.64 -21.94 -16.19
C GLU A 432 -4.05 -20.88 -15.16
N ASP A 433 -4.24 -21.33 -13.91
CA ASP A 433 -4.53 -20.48 -12.75
C ASP A 433 -3.31 -19.62 -12.43
N ILE A 434 -3.53 -18.31 -12.24
CA ILE A 434 -2.49 -17.37 -11.83
C ILE A 434 -2.33 -17.52 -10.31
N PRO A 435 -1.11 -17.78 -9.78
CA PRO A 435 -0.89 -17.86 -8.34
C PRO A 435 -1.26 -16.56 -7.62
N THR A 436 -2.01 -16.67 -6.52
CA THR A 436 -2.44 -15.54 -5.69
C THR A 436 -2.27 -15.82 -4.21
N GLU A 437 -2.08 -14.74 -3.45
CA GLU A 437 -2.23 -14.69 -1.99
C GLU A 437 -3.73 -14.89 -1.61
N GLY A 438 -4.03 -15.12 -0.32
CA GLY A 438 -5.41 -15.35 0.15
C GLY A 438 -6.34 -14.14 -0.02
N THR A 439 -5.75 -12.95 0.06
CA THR A 439 -6.31 -11.66 -0.35
C THR A 439 -5.37 -11.08 -1.41
N TYR A 440 -5.87 -10.61 -2.55
CA TYR A 440 -5.02 -10.05 -3.62
C TYR A 440 -5.66 -8.85 -4.33
N ALA A 441 -4.83 -7.95 -4.87
CA ALA A 441 -5.29 -6.70 -5.48
C ALA A 441 -5.11 -6.71 -7.01
N LEU A 442 -6.17 -6.36 -7.76
CA LEU A 442 -6.18 -6.30 -9.22
C LEU A 442 -6.23 -4.85 -9.72
N CYS A 443 -5.47 -4.54 -10.78
CA CYS A 443 -5.42 -3.22 -11.38
C CYS A 443 -6.81 -2.80 -11.90
N ARG A 444 -7.27 -1.62 -11.47
CA ARG A 444 -8.48 -0.96 -11.98
C ARG A 444 -8.17 0.18 -12.96
N CYS A 445 -7.01 0.81 -12.81
CA CYS A 445 -6.62 2.06 -13.46
C CYS A 445 -5.96 1.93 -14.85
N GLY A 446 -5.72 0.71 -15.35
CA GLY A 446 -4.94 0.49 -16.58
C GLY A 446 -3.45 0.85 -16.52
N GLY A 447 -2.97 1.54 -15.47
CA GLY A 447 -1.60 2.06 -15.38
C GLY A 447 -0.53 1.07 -14.92
N SER A 448 -0.89 0.09 -14.08
CA SER A 448 0.07 -0.77 -13.36
C SER A 448 1.13 -1.46 -14.24
N GLY A 449 2.37 -1.56 -13.75
CA GLY A 449 3.42 -2.39 -14.35
C GLY A 449 3.28 -3.89 -14.02
N SER A 450 2.50 -4.27 -13.00
CA SER A 450 2.35 -5.67 -12.53
C SER A 450 1.04 -6.36 -12.98
N LYS A 451 0.39 -5.85 -14.03
CA LYS A 451 -0.90 -6.35 -14.54
C LYS A 451 -0.91 -7.89 -14.68
N PRO A 452 -1.99 -8.57 -14.22
CA PRO A 452 -3.29 -8.02 -13.82
C PRO A 452 -3.32 -7.44 -12.39
N PHE A 453 -2.25 -7.54 -11.61
CA PHE A 453 -2.19 -7.09 -10.22
C PHE A 453 -2.06 -5.56 -10.11
N CYS A 454 -2.15 -5.05 -8.88
CA CYS A 454 -1.89 -3.65 -8.56
C CYS A 454 -0.54 -3.49 -7.85
N ASP A 455 0.16 -2.41 -8.16
CA ASP A 455 1.48 -1.99 -7.66
C ASP A 455 1.48 -0.52 -7.16
N GLY A 456 0.30 0.06 -6.92
CA GLY A 456 0.17 1.44 -6.42
C GLY A 456 0.13 2.53 -7.50
N THR A 457 0.41 2.25 -8.79
CA THR A 457 0.47 3.29 -9.85
C THR A 457 -0.78 4.17 -9.97
N HIS A 458 -1.95 3.67 -9.55
CA HIS A 458 -3.21 4.42 -9.49
C HIS A 458 -3.12 5.74 -8.69
N ALA A 459 -2.25 5.79 -7.69
CA ALA A 459 -2.08 6.94 -6.80
C ALA A 459 -1.36 8.13 -7.44
N VAL A 460 -0.58 7.89 -8.49
CA VAL A 460 0.31 8.88 -9.13
C VAL A 460 0.02 9.11 -10.61
N ASN A 461 -0.80 8.27 -11.25
CA ASN A 461 -1.17 8.41 -12.66
C ASN A 461 -2.47 9.20 -12.92
N GLY A 462 -3.04 9.85 -11.90
CA GLY A 462 -4.25 10.65 -12.03
C GLY A 462 -5.54 9.85 -12.28
N PHE A 463 -5.61 8.60 -11.82
CA PHE A 463 -6.76 7.74 -12.07
C PHE A 463 -8.03 8.19 -11.33
N ASP A 464 -9.03 8.64 -12.10
CA ASP A 464 -10.41 8.78 -11.62
C ASP A 464 -11.12 7.41 -11.63
N GLY A 465 -11.33 6.88 -10.43
CA GLY A 465 -12.05 5.64 -10.16
C GLY A 465 -13.49 5.84 -9.71
N THR A 466 -14.08 7.02 -9.92
CA THR A 466 -15.49 7.32 -9.63
C THR A 466 -16.42 6.31 -10.31
N GLU A 467 -17.42 5.84 -9.58
CA GLU A 467 -18.36 4.82 -10.05
C GLU A 467 -19.62 5.47 -10.64
N SER A 468 -20.04 4.96 -11.79
CA SER A 468 -21.04 5.54 -12.68
C SER A 468 -21.96 4.50 -13.35
N ALA A 469 -21.80 3.22 -13.01
CA ALA A 469 -22.68 2.15 -13.46
C ALA A 469 -24.13 2.38 -13.00
N ASP A 470 -25.09 2.02 -13.85
CA ASP A 470 -26.49 1.88 -13.43
C ASP A 470 -26.59 0.66 -12.49
N VAL A 471 -27.15 0.88 -11.31
CA VAL A 471 -27.28 -0.14 -10.24
C VAL A 471 -28.69 -0.72 -10.14
N ARG A 472 -29.59 -0.37 -11.07
CA ARG A 472 -30.93 -0.97 -11.12
C ARG A 472 -30.84 -2.48 -11.48
N PRO A 473 -31.73 -3.32 -10.92
CA PRO A 473 -31.76 -4.75 -11.23
C PRO A 473 -31.86 -5.03 -12.73
N TYR A 474 -31.24 -6.12 -13.19
CA TYR A 474 -31.29 -6.55 -14.58
C TYR A 474 -32.72 -6.78 -15.07
N SER A 475 -33.61 -7.22 -14.18
CA SER A 475 -35.03 -7.41 -14.45
C SER A 475 -35.79 -6.13 -14.81
N GLU A 476 -35.29 -4.96 -14.41
CA GLU A 476 -35.84 -3.63 -14.77
C GLU A 476 -35.19 -3.06 -16.04
N LEU A 477 -33.91 -3.36 -16.28
CA LEU A 477 -33.14 -2.87 -17.43
C LEU A 477 -33.33 -3.72 -18.70
N GLN A 478 -33.78 -4.97 -18.58
CA GLN A 478 -33.80 -5.92 -19.69
C GLN A 478 -34.82 -5.58 -20.80
N HIS A 479 -34.33 -5.59 -22.04
CA HIS A 479 -35.16 -5.74 -23.22
C HIS A 479 -35.40 -7.23 -23.48
N VAL A 480 -36.66 -7.64 -23.54
CA VAL A 480 -37.07 -9.04 -23.67
C VAL A 480 -37.64 -9.32 -25.05
N HIS A 481 -36.97 -10.18 -25.81
CA HIS A 481 -37.27 -10.53 -27.20
C HIS A 481 -37.64 -12.02 -27.29
N ASP A 482 -38.87 -12.33 -27.69
CA ASP A 482 -39.36 -13.71 -27.69
C ASP A 482 -39.08 -14.45 -29.00
N GLY A 483 -39.00 -15.77 -28.86
CA GLY A 483 -39.08 -16.75 -29.92
C GLY A 483 -40.02 -17.90 -29.51
N VAL A 484 -40.16 -18.90 -30.37
CA VAL A 484 -40.86 -20.15 -30.03
C VAL A 484 -39.99 -20.94 -29.06
N GLY A 485 -40.44 -21.13 -27.82
CA GLY A 485 -39.72 -21.94 -26.82
C GLY A 485 -38.38 -21.36 -26.33
N ILE A 486 -38.19 -20.04 -26.48
CA ILE A 486 -37.09 -19.27 -25.88
C ILE A 486 -37.52 -17.80 -25.75
N SER A 487 -37.15 -17.14 -24.66
CA SER A 487 -37.28 -15.69 -24.49
C SER A 487 -35.90 -15.13 -24.15
N ALA A 488 -35.32 -14.36 -25.07
CA ALA A 488 -33.99 -13.78 -24.92
C ALA A 488 -34.06 -12.43 -24.21
N GLN A 489 -33.31 -12.31 -23.12
CA GLN A 489 -33.22 -11.13 -22.28
C GLN A 489 -31.93 -10.39 -22.61
N ARG A 490 -31.97 -9.04 -22.67
CA ARG A 490 -30.78 -8.23 -22.94
C ARG A 490 -30.76 -6.91 -22.17
N VAL A 491 -29.69 -6.68 -21.40
CA VAL A 491 -29.27 -5.34 -20.94
C VAL A 491 -28.10 -4.88 -21.81
N GLY A 492 -28.23 -3.71 -22.43
CA GLY A 492 -27.27 -3.20 -23.41
C GLY A 492 -25.99 -2.66 -22.77
N GLU A 493 -26.14 -2.11 -21.58
CA GLU A 493 -25.18 -1.36 -20.78
C GLU A 493 -24.08 -2.27 -20.21
N LEU A 494 -24.36 -3.57 -20.10
CA LEU A 494 -23.40 -4.61 -19.71
C LEU A 494 -22.55 -5.13 -20.89
N CYS A 495 -22.72 -4.63 -22.11
CA CYS A 495 -22.15 -5.26 -23.31
C CYS A 495 -20.67 -4.89 -23.54
N ILE A 496 -19.71 -5.72 -23.10
CA ILE A 496 -18.27 -5.55 -23.46
C ILE A 496 -17.92 -5.84 -24.95
N HIS A 497 -18.92 -5.83 -25.83
CA HIS A 497 -18.82 -6.04 -27.28
C HIS A 497 -18.13 -7.36 -27.75
N ALA A 498 -18.07 -8.38 -26.89
CA ALA A 498 -17.41 -9.69 -27.11
C ALA A 498 -17.85 -10.52 -28.35
N ALA A 499 -18.80 -10.03 -29.15
CA ALA A 499 -19.20 -10.51 -30.48
C ALA A 499 -19.85 -11.91 -30.62
N PHE A 500 -19.86 -12.76 -29.58
CA PHE A 500 -20.55 -14.07 -29.60
C PHE A 500 -22.02 -14.00 -30.04
N CYS A 501 -22.73 -12.92 -29.67
CA CYS A 501 -24.13 -12.69 -30.04
C CYS A 501 -24.34 -12.29 -31.52
N ILE A 502 -23.27 -11.94 -32.25
CA ILE A 502 -23.30 -11.65 -33.69
C ILE A 502 -23.04 -12.95 -34.46
N GLY A 503 -21.89 -13.59 -34.23
CA GLY A 503 -21.51 -14.89 -34.80
C GLY A 503 -21.44 -14.96 -36.33
N ARG A 504 -21.07 -16.15 -36.84
CA ARG A 504 -20.72 -16.41 -38.27
C ARG A 504 -21.89 -16.37 -39.26
N THR A 505 -23.13 -16.32 -38.80
CA THR A 505 -24.32 -16.43 -39.68
C THR A 505 -25.17 -15.16 -39.71
N ARG A 506 -25.77 -14.81 -38.57
CA ARG A 506 -26.54 -13.59 -38.32
C ARG A 506 -26.67 -13.36 -36.81
N PRO A 507 -26.91 -12.13 -36.33
CA PRO A 507 -27.08 -11.84 -34.91
C PRO A 507 -28.28 -12.57 -34.29
N ILE A 508 -28.24 -12.83 -32.98
CA ILE A 508 -29.34 -13.46 -32.22
C ILE A 508 -30.70 -12.77 -32.47
N ALA A 509 -30.73 -11.44 -32.50
CA ALA A 509 -31.94 -10.65 -32.79
C ALA A 509 -32.54 -10.87 -34.19
N LYS A 510 -31.83 -11.58 -35.08
CA LYS A 510 -32.32 -12.07 -36.39
C LYS A 510 -32.44 -13.59 -36.46
N MET A 511 -32.08 -14.32 -35.42
CA MET A 511 -32.30 -15.76 -35.29
C MET A 511 -33.61 -16.07 -34.54
N LEU A 512 -34.07 -15.17 -33.66
CA LEU A 512 -35.30 -15.35 -32.87
C LEU A 512 -36.53 -15.64 -33.76
N ASP A 513 -36.61 -15.00 -34.93
CA ASP A 513 -37.67 -15.20 -35.93
C ASP A 513 -37.85 -16.68 -36.36
N ASP A 514 -36.77 -17.49 -36.35
CA ASP A 514 -36.75 -18.87 -36.84
C ASP A 514 -36.62 -19.92 -35.70
N THR A 515 -36.84 -19.51 -34.45
CA THR A 515 -36.71 -20.38 -33.25
C THR A 515 -37.72 -21.54 -33.16
N ALA A 516 -38.60 -21.73 -34.14
CA ALA A 516 -39.34 -22.99 -34.28
C ALA A 516 -38.38 -24.19 -34.48
N ASP A 517 -37.25 -23.97 -35.14
CA ASP A 517 -36.16 -24.93 -35.30
C ASP A 517 -35.37 -25.11 -33.98
N SER A 518 -35.13 -26.37 -33.58
CA SER A 518 -34.32 -26.72 -32.41
C SER A 518 -32.89 -26.26 -32.51
N ASP A 519 -32.31 -26.35 -33.70
CA ASP A 519 -30.88 -26.13 -33.90
C ASP A 519 -30.58 -24.63 -33.86
N VAL A 520 -31.54 -23.81 -34.32
CA VAL A 520 -31.55 -22.36 -34.12
C VAL A 520 -31.62 -22.00 -32.64
N ARG A 521 -32.52 -22.62 -31.85
CA ARG A 521 -32.60 -22.40 -30.39
C ARG A 521 -31.29 -22.76 -29.69
N SER A 522 -30.76 -23.95 -29.91
CA SER A 522 -29.50 -24.41 -29.30
C SER A 522 -28.31 -23.53 -29.71
N ASN A 523 -28.28 -23.03 -30.94
CA ASN A 523 -27.24 -22.09 -31.39
C ASN A 523 -27.38 -20.70 -30.74
N ILE A 524 -28.60 -20.22 -30.44
CA ILE A 524 -28.79 -18.99 -29.65
C ILE A 524 -28.31 -19.22 -28.21
N MET A 525 -28.74 -20.30 -27.55
CA MET A 525 -28.38 -20.62 -26.16
C MET A 525 -26.85 -20.61 -25.96
N GLY A 526 -26.12 -21.41 -26.75
CA GLY A 526 -24.64 -21.47 -26.63
C GLY A 526 -23.91 -20.15 -26.91
N ARG A 527 -24.47 -19.26 -27.76
CA ARG A 527 -23.92 -17.90 -27.96
C ARG A 527 -24.17 -16.99 -26.76
N ILE A 528 -25.31 -17.15 -26.09
CA ILE A 528 -25.64 -16.41 -24.87
C ILE A 528 -24.73 -16.88 -23.73
N ASP A 529 -24.53 -18.19 -23.57
CA ASP A 529 -23.66 -18.78 -22.55
C ASP A 529 -22.20 -18.28 -22.65
N HIS A 530 -21.73 -17.99 -23.87
CA HIS A 530 -20.40 -17.42 -24.11
C HIS A 530 -20.31 -15.89 -23.95
N CYS A 531 -21.43 -15.18 -23.76
CA CYS A 531 -21.42 -13.75 -23.42
C CYS A 531 -20.91 -13.55 -21.99
N PRO A 532 -19.69 -13.02 -21.75
CA PRO A 532 -19.07 -13.08 -20.42
C PRO A 532 -19.76 -12.18 -19.39
N SER A 533 -20.28 -11.03 -19.82
CA SER A 533 -20.83 -10.01 -18.93
C SER A 533 -22.27 -10.28 -18.45
N GLY A 534 -22.93 -11.32 -18.97
CA GLY A 534 -24.38 -11.52 -18.74
C GLY A 534 -25.26 -10.48 -19.45
N SER A 535 -24.72 -9.68 -20.38
CA SER A 535 -25.51 -8.74 -21.17
C SER A 535 -26.69 -9.41 -21.88
N TYR A 536 -26.51 -10.65 -22.34
CA TYR A 536 -27.60 -11.55 -22.70
C TYR A 536 -27.77 -12.66 -21.65
N SER A 537 -29.03 -13.01 -21.38
CA SER A 537 -29.49 -14.26 -20.74
C SER A 537 -30.75 -14.77 -21.47
N TYR A 538 -31.30 -15.92 -21.09
CA TYR A 538 -32.55 -16.42 -21.67
C TYR A 538 -33.43 -17.17 -20.67
N ALA A 539 -34.72 -17.27 -20.96
CA ALA A 539 -35.66 -18.18 -20.32
C ALA A 539 -36.31 -19.07 -21.41
N LEU A 540 -37.05 -20.11 -21.02
CA LEU A 540 -37.82 -20.94 -21.97
C LEU A 540 -39.09 -20.23 -22.46
N GLU A 541 -39.62 -19.29 -21.67
CA GLU A 541 -40.82 -18.49 -21.95
C GLU A 541 -40.71 -17.10 -21.30
N ARG A 542 -41.52 -16.13 -21.76
CA ARG A 542 -41.50 -14.76 -21.25
C ARG A 542 -41.87 -14.71 -19.77
N GLY A 543 -40.94 -14.26 -18.94
CA GLY A 543 -41.14 -14.16 -17.49
C GLY A 543 -40.92 -15.47 -16.73
N GLY A 544 -40.50 -16.54 -17.41
CA GLY A 544 -39.97 -17.73 -16.76
C GLY A 544 -38.59 -17.49 -16.12
N GLU A 545 -38.09 -18.50 -15.42
CA GLU A 545 -36.78 -18.47 -14.76
C GLU A 545 -35.64 -18.21 -15.76
N THR A 546 -34.74 -17.28 -15.42
CA THR A 546 -33.57 -16.96 -16.22
C THR A 546 -32.53 -18.06 -16.09
N ILE A 547 -32.22 -18.70 -17.22
CA ILE A 547 -31.19 -19.71 -17.37
C ILE A 547 -29.84 -19.02 -17.67
N GLU A 548 -28.82 -19.41 -16.91
CA GLU A 548 -27.41 -19.12 -17.18
C GLU A 548 -26.61 -20.44 -17.03
N PRO A 549 -25.44 -20.57 -17.69
CA PRO A 549 -24.55 -21.71 -17.49
C PRO A 549 -24.01 -21.76 -16.05
N ASP A 550 -23.84 -22.98 -15.53
CA ASP A 550 -23.12 -23.22 -14.29
C ASP A 550 -21.65 -22.80 -14.45
N LEU A 551 -21.20 -21.90 -13.57
CA LEU A 551 -19.87 -21.31 -13.61
C LEU A 551 -19.25 -21.33 -12.21
N PRO A 552 -18.02 -21.87 -12.04
CA PRO A 552 -17.36 -21.90 -10.75
C PRO A 552 -16.97 -20.49 -10.30
N GLN A 553 -16.92 -20.27 -8.99
CA GLN A 553 -16.42 -19.02 -8.41
C GLN A 553 -14.96 -18.77 -8.81
N ALA A 554 -14.74 -17.77 -9.65
CA ALA A 554 -13.42 -17.35 -10.14
C ALA A 554 -13.45 -15.91 -10.68
N VAL A 555 -12.27 -15.29 -10.77
CA VAL A 555 -12.00 -14.11 -11.61
C VAL A 555 -11.13 -14.55 -12.78
N SER A 556 -11.58 -14.31 -14.01
CA SER A 556 -10.81 -14.56 -15.23
C SER A 556 -10.38 -13.26 -15.89
N VAL A 557 -9.07 -13.06 -16.02
CA VAL A 557 -8.49 -11.98 -16.82
C VAL A 557 -8.76 -12.29 -18.29
N LEU A 558 -9.56 -11.46 -18.96
CA LEU A 558 -9.88 -11.64 -20.37
C LEU A 558 -8.80 -11.06 -21.28
N GLU A 559 -8.53 -11.79 -22.36
CA GLU A 559 -7.66 -11.42 -23.47
C GLU A 559 -8.35 -11.80 -24.79
N GLU A 560 -8.25 -10.94 -25.80
CA GLU A 560 -8.87 -11.07 -27.12
C GLU A 560 -7.79 -11.10 -28.22
N GLU A 561 -8.21 -11.30 -29.49
CA GLU A 561 -7.34 -11.41 -30.67
C GLU A 561 -6.24 -10.34 -30.73
N GLY A 562 -5.05 -10.77 -31.18
CA GLY A 562 -3.87 -9.91 -31.24
C GLY A 562 -3.30 -9.51 -29.87
N GLY A 563 -3.65 -10.21 -28.78
CA GLY A 563 -3.16 -9.94 -27.42
C GLY A 563 -3.79 -8.68 -26.81
N LEU A 564 -5.05 -8.39 -27.18
CA LEU A 564 -5.80 -7.23 -26.68
C LEU A 564 -6.31 -7.53 -25.26
N ALA A 565 -5.95 -6.70 -24.29
CA ALA A 565 -6.40 -6.86 -22.92
C ALA A 565 -7.87 -6.42 -22.78
N SER A 566 -8.68 -7.27 -22.15
CA SER A 566 -10.14 -7.10 -22.02
C SER A 566 -10.56 -7.06 -20.54
N ALA A 567 -11.83 -7.28 -20.20
CA ALA A 567 -12.35 -7.11 -18.84
C ALA A 567 -11.77 -8.09 -17.79
N LEU A 568 -12.10 -7.89 -16.51
CA LEU A 568 -12.09 -8.94 -15.50
C LEU A 568 -13.46 -9.63 -15.49
N TRP A 569 -13.52 -10.91 -15.87
CA TRP A 569 -14.75 -11.70 -15.85
C TRP A 569 -14.94 -12.35 -14.48
N VAL A 570 -15.92 -11.88 -13.73
CA VAL A 570 -16.30 -12.40 -12.41
C VAL A 570 -17.41 -13.43 -12.60
N THR A 571 -17.29 -14.58 -11.94
CA THR A 571 -18.13 -15.76 -12.19
C THR A 571 -18.54 -16.48 -10.89
N GLY A 572 -19.63 -17.23 -10.92
CA GLY A 572 -20.11 -18.09 -9.83
C GLY A 572 -20.75 -17.35 -8.65
N GLY A 573 -21.32 -16.16 -8.88
CA GLY A 573 -22.00 -15.41 -7.81
C GLY A 573 -21.07 -14.81 -6.76
N VAL A 574 -19.81 -14.52 -7.10
CA VAL A 574 -18.91 -13.75 -6.22
C VAL A 574 -19.44 -12.31 -6.10
N PRO A 575 -19.83 -11.83 -4.90
CA PRO A 575 -20.36 -10.48 -4.72
C PRO A 575 -19.30 -9.41 -4.97
N VAL A 576 -19.74 -8.24 -5.43
CA VAL A 576 -18.89 -7.06 -5.63
C VAL A 576 -19.47 -5.89 -4.85
N LEU A 577 -18.69 -5.32 -3.92
CA LEU A 577 -19.02 -4.13 -3.14
C LEU A 577 -18.39 -2.88 -3.75
N ARG A 578 -19.18 -1.82 -3.90
CA ARG A 578 -18.79 -0.51 -4.46
C ARG A 578 -17.98 0.31 -3.45
N ALA A 579 -17.34 1.39 -3.91
CA ALA A 579 -16.52 2.27 -3.07
C ALA A 579 -17.34 3.22 -2.16
N ASP A 580 -18.67 3.15 -2.18
CA ASP A 580 -19.56 3.70 -1.15
C ASP A 580 -20.04 2.65 -0.13
N GLY A 581 -19.79 1.35 -0.36
CA GLY A 581 -20.15 0.25 0.51
C GLY A 581 -21.32 -0.61 0.02
N GLU A 582 -22.11 -0.10 -0.93
CA GLU A 582 -23.29 -0.81 -1.42
C GLU A 582 -22.93 -1.95 -2.37
N PRO A 583 -23.67 -3.08 -2.36
CA PRO A 583 -23.45 -4.17 -3.29
C PRO A 583 -23.90 -3.81 -4.72
N LEU A 584 -23.20 -4.34 -5.71
CA LEU A 584 -23.79 -4.56 -7.04
C LEU A 584 -24.73 -5.78 -7.00
N GLU A 585 -25.66 -5.84 -7.95
CA GLU A 585 -26.46 -7.05 -8.22
C GLU A 585 -25.52 -8.26 -8.32
N THR A 586 -25.66 -9.23 -7.41
CA THR A 586 -24.79 -10.40 -7.39
C THR A 586 -25.28 -11.41 -8.42
N ARG A 587 -24.59 -11.44 -9.56
CA ARG A 587 -24.91 -12.27 -10.73
C ARG A 587 -24.04 -13.52 -10.81
N ASN A 588 -24.54 -14.57 -11.46
CA ASN A 588 -23.72 -15.72 -11.84
C ASN A 588 -22.54 -15.31 -12.76
N ARG A 589 -22.69 -14.28 -13.60
CA ARG A 589 -21.55 -13.62 -14.26
C ARG A 589 -21.70 -12.10 -14.47
N MET A 590 -20.57 -11.40 -14.39
CA MET A 590 -20.43 -9.97 -14.72
C MET A 590 -18.99 -9.64 -15.16
N THR A 591 -18.76 -8.43 -15.70
CA THR A 591 -17.42 -7.97 -16.15
C THR A 591 -17.04 -6.61 -15.59
N LEU A 592 -15.89 -6.54 -14.90
CA LEU A 592 -15.34 -5.31 -14.32
C LEU A 592 -14.28 -4.67 -15.22
N CYS A 593 -14.23 -3.34 -15.26
CA CYS A 593 -13.26 -2.57 -16.03
C CYS A 593 -11.88 -2.59 -15.35
N ARG A 594 -10.83 -2.95 -16.09
CA ARG A 594 -9.42 -2.88 -15.64
C ARG A 594 -8.53 -1.96 -16.47
N CYS A 595 -9.07 -1.32 -17.51
CA CYS A 595 -8.35 -0.36 -18.35
C CYS A 595 -8.41 1.09 -17.83
N GLY A 596 -9.19 1.38 -16.79
CA GLY A 596 -9.41 2.74 -16.27
C GLY A 596 -10.38 3.62 -17.06
N HIS A 597 -10.69 3.28 -18.32
CA HIS A 597 -11.40 4.19 -19.25
C HIS A 597 -12.91 3.96 -19.41
N SER A 598 -13.51 2.96 -18.75
CA SER A 598 -14.97 2.74 -18.80
C SER A 598 -15.76 3.99 -18.37
N SER A 599 -16.86 4.27 -19.07
CA SER A 599 -17.87 5.27 -18.72
C SER A 599 -18.89 4.74 -17.70
N GLY A 600 -18.95 3.42 -17.48
CA GLY A 600 -19.85 2.75 -16.53
C GLY A 600 -19.12 2.04 -15.39
N LYS A 601 -18.13 2.68 -14.76
CA LYS A 601 -17.32 2.07 -13.68
C LYS A 601 -18.19 1.64 -12.51
N PRO A 602 -17.89 0.53 -11.81
CA PRO A 602 -16.75 -0.37 -12.01
C PRO A 602 -16.95 -1.39 -13.14
N LEU A 603 -18.11 -1.44 -13.78
CA LEU A 603 -18.39 -2.37 -14.87
C LEU A 603 -17.58 -2.02 -16.13
N CYS A 604 -17.40 -3.00 -16.99
CA CYS A 604 -16.79 -2.82 -18.31
C CYS A 604 -17.88 -2.66 -19.39
N ASP A 605 -17.67 -1.69 -20.27
CA ASP A 605 -18.49 -1.26 -21.40
C ASP A 605 -17.87 -1.62 -22.76
N GLY A 606 -16.63 -2.10 -22.79
CA GLY A 606 -15.90 -2.46 -24.01
C GLY A 606 -14.91 -1.42 -24.54
N THR A 607 -14.82 -0.22 -23.93
CA THR A 607 -13.91 0.86 -24.35
C THR A 607 -12.42 0.45 -24.35
N HIS A 608 -12.05 -0.63 -23.65
CA HIS A 608 -10.71 -1.25 -23.74
C HIS A 608 -10.30 -1.59 -25.19
N ARG A 609 -11.26 -1.87 -26.08
CA ARG A 609 -10.99 -2.11 -27.51
C ARG A 609 -10.66 -0.84 -28.28
N GLU A 610 -11.41 0.24 -28.03
CA GLU A 610 -11.29 1.51 -28.73
C GLU A 610 -9.94 2.18 -28.44
N ILE A 611 -9.45 2.03 -27.20
CA ILE A 611 -8.12 2.52 -26.77
C ILE A 611 -6.98 1.53 -27.03
N GLY A 612 -7.26 0.34 -27.58
CA GLY A 612 -6.24 -0.69 -27.83
C GLY A 612 -5.52 -1.20 -26.57
N PHE A 613 -6.23 -1.37 -25.45
CA PHE A 613 -5.65 -1.69 -24.14
C PHE A 613 -4.82 -2.98 -24.16
N ARG A 614 -3.65 -2.96 -23.51
CA ARG A 614 -2.70 -4.08 -23.40
C ARG A 614 -2.12 -4.17 -21.99
N GLU A 615 -1.60 -5.33 -21.63
CA GLU A 615 -0.89 -5.49 -20.36
C GLU A 615 0.57 -5.04 -20.47
N GLU A 616 1.28 -5.56 -21.47
CA GLU A 616 2.63 -5.14 -21.83
C GLU A 616 2.61 -3.95 -22.80
N PRO A 617 3.55 -3.00 -22.70
CA PRO A 617 3.74 -1.97 -23.72
C PRO A 617 4.29 -2.58 -25.01
N THR A 618 3.73 -2.21 -26.16
CA THR A 618 4.20 -2.68 -27.47
C THR A 618 5.63 -2.19 -27.75
N THR A 619 6.56 -3.10 -27.97
CA THR A 619 7.98 -2.83 -28.26
C THR A 619 8.23 -2.38 -29.71
N GLU A 620 7.36 -1.52 -30.23
CA GLU A 620 7.43 -0.94 -31.56
C GLU A 620 7.45 0.60 -31.43
N GLY A 621 8.63 1.21 -31.63
CA GLY A 621 8.79 2.68 -31.55
C GLY A 621 10.19 3.17 -31.17
N ALA A 622 11.00 2.36 -30.49
CA ALA A 622 12.39 2.71 -30.15
C ALA A 622 13.35 2.48 -31.35
N GLY A 623 13.11 3.18 -32.48
CA GLY A 623 13.78 2.85 -33.75
C GLY A 623 13.63 3.86 -34.89
N SER A 624 13.73 5.16 -34.62
CA SER A 624 13.89 6.23 -35.64
C SER A 624 14.71 7.40 -35.12
#